data_AF-A0A6N8H5P8-F1
#
_entry.id   AF-A0A6N8H5P8-F1
#
_cell.length_a   1.000
_cell.length_b   1.000
_cell.length_c   1.000
_cell.angle_alpha   90.00
_cell.angle_beta   90.00
_cell.angle_gamma   90.00
#
_symmetry.space_group_name_H-M   'P 1'
#
loop_
_entity.id
_entity.type
_entity.pdbx_description
1 polymer ?
#
loop_
_entity_poly.entity_id
_entity_poly.type
_entity_poly.pdbx_seq_one_letter_code
_entity_poly.pdbx_strand_id
1 'polypeptide(L)'
;MTIVRRILPVLLAAVLLSACGETKDVLPEIEQEVKQEVETVLEEVEPTPEPTQTPEEAKTMASTASNATKDAPQVTDPSTWNDAGKTIMEALEKQYAPYGMTLQAKEGTPYFLAVNRDANVVTVYTADEDGRYTVPFMAMVCSGGVDTPLGYYATPVDYDWRLLMGPSYGQYATRIFDSYLFHSVPYYSQHKDDIEYDEYNLLGTSASLGCIRLEVVDVKWIYDNCPLGTPVLIYADAENPGPMGKPGTIYTDPADTEKRGWDPTDPDPANPWDDAFETGTTIRSQAAWDQWEEQHESWQSSLTPTDLQGWSTDSSVVGTRG
;
A
#
# COMPACT_ATOMS: atom_id res chain seq x y z
N MET A 1 35.10 -56.49 18.99
CA MET A 1 34.34 -56.48 20.27
C MET A 1 33.31 -55.36 20.19
N THR A 2 32.00 -55.53 20.41
CA THR A 2 31.18 -56.76 20.53
C THR A 2 29.71 -56.34 20.32
N ILE A 3 28.95 -57.07 19.47
CA ILE A 3 27.60 -57.64 19.69
C ILE A 3 26.52 -56.84 20.50
N VAL A 4 25.19 -56.85 20.23
CA VAL A 4 24.31 -57.13 19.06
C VAL A 4 22.81 -57.03 19.50
N ARG A 5 21.87 -56.71 18.59
CA ARG A 5 20.39 -56.97 18.59
C ARG A 5 19.47 -56.58 19.77
N ARG A 6 18.33 -55.96 19.41
CA ARG A 6 16.91 -56.42 19.58
C ARG A 6 16.04 -55.76 18.47
N ILE A 7 15.06 -56.32 17.74
CA ILE A 7 14.29 -57.60 17.71
C ILE A 7 13.24 -57.73 18.83
N LEU A 8 11.91 -57.91 18.59
CA LEU A 8 11.02 -58.00 17.38
C LEU A 8 9.57 -57.51 17.81
N PRO A 9 8.41 -57.71 17.12
CA PRO A 9 7.15 -56.96 17.34
C PRO A 9 5.96 -57.88 17.79
N VAL A 10 4.72 -57.38 17.71
CA VAL A 10 3.46 -58.14 17.89
C VAL A 10 2.46 -57.65 16.82
N LEU A 11 2.20 -58.40 15.73
CA LEU A 11 1.07 -59.35 15.55
C LEU A 11 -0.31 -58.73 15.84
N LEU A 12 -1.08 -58.25 14.86
CA LEU A 12 -1.86 -58.97 13.84
C LEU A 12 -3.07 -59.76 14.38
N ALA A 13 -4.27 -59.28 14.06
CA ALA A 13 -5.53 -60.04 13.98
C ALA A 13 -6.40 -59.41 12.87
N ALA A 14 -7.19 -60.21 12.16
CA ALA A 14 -7.90 -59.80 10.94
C ALA A 14 -9.29 -60.47 10.84
N VAL A 15 -9.98 -60.24 9.70
CA VAL A 15 -11.17 -60.99 9.20
C VAL A 15 -12.48 -60.57 9.95
N LEU A 16 -13.69 -60.44 9.35
CA LEU A 16 -14.31 -61.09 8.18
C LEU A 16 -15.46 -60.27 7.50
N LEU A 17 -15.89 -60.73 6.32
CA LEU A 17 -16.83 -60.15 5.32
C LEU A 17 -18.36 -60.25 5.61
N SER A 18 -19.14 -59.58 4.73
CA SER A 18 -20.50 -59.93 4.22
C SER A 18 -21.73 -59.48 5.06
N ALA A 19 -22.92 -59.23 4.48
CA ALA A 19 -23.48 -59.58 3.16
C ALA A 19 -24.47 -58.51 2.58
N CYS A 20 -24.84 -58.67 1.29
CA CYS A 20 -25.89 -57.91 0.58
C CYS A 20 -27.33 -58.36 0.91
N GLY A 21 -28.34 -57.57 0.52
CA GLY A 21 -29.74 -58.02 0.41
C GLY A 21 -30.73 -56.94 -0.05
N GLU A 22 -31.23 -57.05 -1.29
CA GLU A 22 -32.38 -56.27 -1.82
C GLU A 22 -33.72 -56.85 -1.32
N THR A 23 -34.80 -56.05 -1.24
CA THR A 23 -35.97 -56.11 -2.18
C THR A 23 -37.26 -55.40 -1.69
N LYS A 24 -37.84 -54.58 -2.60
CA LYS A 24 -39.26 -54.47 -3.02
C LYS A 24 -40.38 -53.93 -2.10
N ASP A 25 -40.93 -52.80 -2.55
CA ASP A 25 -42.33 -52.36 -2.67
C ASP A 25 -43.49 -53.19 -2.06
N VAL A 26 -44.36 -52.52 -1.27
CA VAL A 26 -45.84 -52.67 -1.28
C VAL A 26 -46.53 -51.34 -0.87
N LEU A 27 -47.51 -50.89 -1.67
CA LEU A 27 -48.57 -49.87 -1.40
C LEU A 27 -49.94 -50.62 -1.30
N PRO A 28 -51.14 -50.04 -1.01
CA PRO A 28 -51.54 -48.63 -0.77
C PRO A 28 -52.59 -48.38 0.38
N GLU A 29 -52.98 -47.11 0.61
CA GLU A 29 -54.35 -46.60 0.93
C GLU A 29 -54.25 -45.05 0.92
N ILE A 30 -54.74 -44.26 -0.05
CA ILE A 30 -56.10 -43.99 -0.57
C ILE A 30 -57.06 -43.36 0.46
N GLU A 31 -57.19 -42.03 0.42
CA GLU A 31 -58.49 -41.35 0.40
C GLU A 31 -58.36 -39.97 -0.31
N GLN A 32 -59.21 -39.73 -1.31
CA GLN A 32 -59.52 -38.39 -1.88
C GLN A 32 -60.87 -37.96 -1.25
N GLU A 33 -61.24 -36.68 -1.09
CA GLU A 33 -61.46 -35.62 -2.08
C GLU A 33 -61.32 -34.24 -1.37
N VAL A 34 -61.13 -33.09 -2.01
CA VAL A 34 -62.09 -32.39 -2.90
C VAL A 34 -61.37 -31.60 -4.00
N LYS A 35 -61.91 -31.69 -5.22
CA LYS A 35 -61.50 -30.89 -6.38
C LYS A 35 -62.03 -29.46 -6.29
N GLN A 36 -61.24 -28.50 -6.76
CA GLN A 36 -61.78 -27.43 -7.59
C GLN A 36 -60.80 -27.07 -8.73
N GLU A 37 -61.33 -27.13 -9.95
CA GLU A 37 -60.74 -26.69 -11.23
C GLU A 37 -60.71 -25.15 -11.29
N VAL A 38 -59.95 -24.43 -12.14
CA VAL A 38 -58.92 -24.70 -13.16
C VAL A 38 -58.32 -23.32 -13.49
N GLU A 39 -57.01 -23.20 -13.77
CA GLU A 39 -56.49 -22.41 -14.90
C GLU A 39 -55.00 -22.75 -15.14
N THR A 40 -54.60 -22.92 -16.40
CA THR A 40 -53.21 -23.18 -16.81
C THR A 40 -52.60 -21.93 -17.41
N VAL A 41 -51.52 -21.42 -16.81
CA VAL A 41 -50.63 -20.44 -17.44
C VAL A 41 -49.23 -21.05 -17.51
N LEU A 42 -48.61 -20.94 -18.68
CA LEU A 42 -47.22 -21.33 -18.90
C LEU A 42 -46.32 -20.25 -18.30
N GLU A 43 -45.49 -20.61 -17.32
CA GLU A 43 -44.51 -19.70 -16.75
C GLU A 43 -43.19 -19.82 -17.52
N GLU A 44 -42.77 -18.72 -18.13
CA GLU A 44 -41.52 -18.57 -18.87
C GLU A 44 -40.38 -18.40 -17.86
N VAL A 45 -39.30 -19.18 -18.00
CA VAL A 45 -38.17 -19.13 -17.07
C VAL A 45 -37.34 -17.88 -17.38
N GLU A 46 -37.53 -16.82 -16.60
CA GLU A 46 -36.66 -15.65 -16.64
C GLU A 46 -35.21 -16.01 -16.24
N PRO A 47 -34.20 -15.40 -16.88
CA PRO A 47 -32.80 -15.67 -16.55
C PRO A 47 -32.43 -15.12 -15.17
N THR A 48 -31.66 -15.89 -14.41
CA THR A 48 -31.04 -15.44 -13.15
C THR A 48 -30.27 -14.13 -13.37
N PRO A 49 -30.51 -13.07 -12.57
CA PRO A 49 -29.75 -11.84 -12.69
C PRO A 49 -28.28 -12.06 -12.29
N GLU A 50 -27.35 -11.47 -13.05
CA GLU A 50 -25.97 -11.33 -12.62
C GLU A 50 -25.87 -10.53 -11.31
N PRO A 51 -24.86 -10.78 -10.47
CA PRO A 51 -24.71 -10.09 -9.20
C PRO A 51 -24.40 -8.60 -9.42
N THR A 52 -25.43 -7.77 -9.23
CA THR A 52 -25.30 -6.31 -9.22
C THR A 52 -24.51 -5.87 -7.99
N GLN A 53 -23.32 -5.30 -8.20
CA GLN A 53 -22.51 -4.70 -7.13
C GLN A 53 -23.32 -3.64 -6.37
N THR A 54 -23.17 -3.64 -5.05
CA THR A 54 -24.00 -2.85 -4.14
C THR A 54 -23.52 -1.38 -4.12
N PRO A 55 -24.40 -0.37 -4.01
CA PRO A 55 -23.99 1.04 -3.88
C PRO A 55 -23.16 1.39 -2.64
N GLU A 56 -22.87 0.41 -1.79
CA GLU A 56 -22.01 0.48 -0.61
C GLU A 56 -20.57 0.07 -0.95
N GLU A 57 -20.36 -0.93 -1.80
CA GLU A 57 -19.04 -1.28 -2.36
C GLU A 57 -18.53 -0.16 -3.29
N ALA A 58 -19.43 0.45 -4.07
CA ALA A 58 -19.14 1.62 -4.90
C ALA A 58 -18.84 2.90 -4.08
N LYS A 59 -19.00 2.89 -2.75
CA LYS A 59 -18.62 4.02 -1.87
C LYS A 59 -17.24 3.88 -1.25
N THR A 60 -16.60 2.70 -1.32
CA THR A 60 -15.32 2.43 -0.62
C THR A 60 -14.10 2.57 -1.54
N MET A 61 -14.28 2.68 -2.85
CA MET A 61 -13.18 2.64 -3.83
C MET A 61 -12.58 4.00 -4.26
N ALA A 62 -13.12 5.14 -3.81
CA ALA A 62 -12.50 6.46 -4.09
C ALA A 62 -13.01 7.57 -3.16
N SER A 63 -12.34 7.77 -2.00
CA SER A 63 -12.39 9.06 -1.31
C SER A 63 -11.10 9.32 -0.51
N THR A 64 -10.20 10.10 -1.11
CA THR A 64 -9.12 10.80 -0.38
C THR A 64 -9.07 12.24 -0.88
N ALA A 65 -9.24 13.17 0.06
CA ALA A 65 -9.23 14.63 -0.07
C ALA A 65 -10.11 15.29 -1.17
N SER A 66 -11.07 16.12 -0.71
CA SER A 66 -11.74 17.16 -1.52
C SER A 66 -10.79 18.23 -2.12
N ASN A 67 -9.50 18.15 -1.80
CA ASN A 67 -8.41 19.01 -2.27
C ASN A 67 -7.32 18.25 -3.05
N ALA A 68 -7.50 16.95 -3.33
CA ALA A 68 -6.69 16.31 -4.36
C ALA A 68 -6.84 17.10 -5.66
N THR A 69 -5.72 17.44 -6.30
CA THR A 69 -5.72 17.93 -7.69
C THR A 69 -6.62 17.01 -8.53
N LYS A 70 -7.58 17.60 -9.27
CA LYS A 70 -8.69 16.86 -9.94
C LYS A 70 -8.25 16.01 -11.14
N ASP A 71 -6.94 15.78 -11.20
CA ASP A 71 -6.17 15.06 -12.21
C ASP A 71 -5.79 13.65 -11.71
N ALA A 72 -6.10 13.31 -10.45
CA ALA A 72 -6.06 11.93 -9.97
C ALA A 72 -6.90 11.03 -10.91
N PRO A 73 -6.34 9.92 -11.42
CA PRO A 73 -7.01 9.08 -12.38
C PRO A 73 -8.27 8.49 -11.76
N GLN A 74 -9.32 8.34 -12.58
CA GLN A 74 -10.50 7.58 -12.16
C GLN A 74 -10.04 6.15 -11.87
N VAL A 75 -10.20 5.73 -10.62
CA VAL A 75 -9.89 4.38 -10.15
C VAL A 75 -10.58 3.38 -11.08
N THR A 76 -9.77 2.63 -11.83
CA THR A 76 -10.24 1.52 -12.66
C THR A 76 -10.65 0.36 -11.76
N ASP A 77 -11.37 -0.62 -12.31
CA ASP A 77 -11.65 -1.87 -11.61
C ASP A 77 -10.32 -2.44 -11.05
N PRO A 78 -10.18 -2.62 -9.72
CA PRO A 78 -8.93 -3.05 -9.11
C PRO A 78 -8.48 -4.45 -9.58
N SER A 79 -9.36 -5.24 -10.22
CA SER A 79 -8.95 -6.46 -10.93
C SER A 79 -7.87 -6.18 -12.00
N THR A 80 -7.97 -5.03 -12.68
CA THR A 80 -7.04 -4.61 -13.74
C THR A 80 -5.65 -4.23 -13.22
N TRP A 81 -5.56 -3.81 -11.95
CA TRP A 81 -4.29 -3.41 -11.33
C TRP A 81 -3.34 -4.60 -11.19
N ASN A 82 -3.85 -5.79 -10.88
CA ASN A 82 -3.02 -6.97 -10.70
C ASN A 82 -2.37 -7.43 -12.02
N ASP A 83 -3.14 -7.47 -13.11
CA ASP A 83 -2.63 -7.82 -14.45
C ASP A 83 -1.64 -6.76 -14.97
N ALA A 84 -1.93 -5.48 -14.77
CA ALA A 84 -1.03 -4.38 -15.12
C ALA A 84 0.26 -4.42 -14.28
N GLY A 85 0.14 -4.64 -12.97
CA GLY A 85 1.24 -4.73 -12.02
C GLY A 85 2.18 -5.88 -12.35
N LYS A 86 1.64 -7.07 -12.60
CA LYS A 86 2.41 -8.24 -13.07
C LYS A 86 3.12 -7.96 -14.38
N THR A 87 2.42 -7.38 -15.36
CA THR A 87 3.00 -7.04 -16.67
C THR A 87 4.17 -6.05 -16.55
N ILE A 88 4.00 -4.97 -15.77
CA ILE A 88 5.01 -3.93 -15.53
C ILE A 88 6.21 -4.53 -14.79
N MET A 89 5.98 -5.22 -13.67
CA MET A 89 7.05 -5.75 -12.83
C MET A 89 7.86 -6.84 -13.55
N GLU A 90 7.21 -7.72 -14.34
CA GLU A 90 7.93 -8.70 -15.16
C GLU A 90 8.74 -8.08 -16.31
N ALA A 91 8.32 -6.92 -16.83
CA ALA A 91 9.12 -6.17 -17.81
C ALA A 91 10.33 -5.51 -17.14
N LEU A 92 10.13 -4.91 -15.96
CA LEU A 92 11.19 -4.30 -15.16
C LEU A 92 12.21 -5.35 -14.66
N GLU A 93 11.78 -6.55 -14.25
CA GLU A 93 12.69 -7.65 -13.89
C GLU A 93 13.61 -8.02 -15.05
N LYS A 94 13.08 -8.10 -16.28
CA LYS A 94 13.87 -8.37 -17.50
C LYS A 94 14.85 -7.23 -17.82
N GLN A 95 14.42 -5.97 -17.64
CA GLN A 95 15.24 -4.78 -17.89
C GLN A 95 16.37 -4.61 -16.87
N TYR A 96 16.10 -4.86 -15.59
CA TYR A 96 17.03 -4.64 -14.48
C TYR A 96 17.71 -5.92 -13.97
N ALA A 97 17.48 -7.08 -14.59
CA ALA A 97 18.24 -8.32 -14.36
C ALA A 97 19.78 -8.13 -14.37
N PRO A 98 20.40 -7.28 -15.22
CA PRO A 98 21.84 -7.01 -15.16
C PRO A 98 22.32 -6.36 -13.84
N TYR A 99 21.41 -5.72 -13.10
CA TYR A 99 21.65 -5.13 -11.78
C TYR A 99 21.25 -6.08 -10.63
N GLY A 100 20.89 -7.33 -10.94
CA GLY A 100 20.49 -8.32 -9.95
C GLY A 100 19.05 -8.17 -9.43
N MET A 101 18.19 -7.42 -10.13
CA MET A 101 16.76 -7.35 -9.79
C MET A 101 16.13 -8.74 -9.83
N THR A 102 15.32 -9.04 -8.82
CA THR A 102 14.41 -10.17 -8.81
C THR A 102 13.10 -9.77 -8.14
N LEU A 103 12.00 -10.34 -8.60
CA LEU A 103 10.69 -10.23 -7.98
C LEU A 103 10.45 -11.29 -6.90
N GLN A 104 11.31 -12.29 -6.75
CA GLN A 104 11.08 -13.34 -5.74
C GLN A 104 11.10 -12.73 -4.34
N ALA A 105 10.03 -12.98 -3.57
CA ALA A 105 9.90 -12.50 -2.21
C ALA A 105 11.01 -13.07 -1.31
N LYS A 106 11.54 -12.20 -0.45
CA LYS A 106 12.53 -12.58 0.57
C LYS A 106 11.84 -12.67 1.92
N GLU A 107 12.26 -13.63 2.73
CA GLU A 107 11.79 -13.78 4.10
C GLU A 107 12.05 -12.50 4.90
N GLY A 108 11.04 -12.02 5.63
CA GLY A 108 11.11 -10.81 6.44
C GLY A 108 10.87 -9.48 5.70
N THR A 109 10.73 -9.47 4.37
CA THR A 109 10.38 -8.26 3.60
C THR A 109 9.04 -8.46 2.89
N PRO A 110 7.90 -8.08 3.50
CA PRO A 110 6.57 -8.32 2.91
C PRO A 110 6.29 -7.51 1.64
N TYR A 111 7.02 -6.41 1.42
CA TYR A 111 6.79 -5.46 0.33
C TYR A 111 8.00 -5.29 -0.60
N PHE A 112 7.73 -4.72 -1.77
CA PHE A 112 8.70 -4.18 -2.71
C PHE A 112 8.30 -2.75 -3.08
N LEU A 113 9.25 -1.82 -3.09
CA LEU A 113 9.02 -0.41 -3.42
C LEU A 113 9.50 -0.11 -4.83
N ALA A 114 8.59 0.20 -5.75
CA ALA A 114 8.92 0.60 -7.11
C ALA A 114 8.72 2.12 -7.27
N VAL A 115 9.82 2.85 -7.41
CA VAL A 115 9.83 4.31 -7.57
C VAL A 115 9.92 4.66 -9.05
N ASN A 116 8.83 5.19 -9.61
CA ASN A 116 8.85 5.83 -10.92
C ASN A 116 9.27 7.30 -10.74
N ARG A 117 10.56 7.57 -10.96
CA ARG A 117 11.17 8.88 -10.79
C ARG A 117 10.58 9.94 -11.73
N ASP A 118 10.28 9.56 -12.97
CA ASP A 118 9.88 10.51 -14.01
C ASP A 118 8.38 10.82 -13.93
N ALA A 119 7.54 9.86 -13.50
CA ALA A 119 6.13 10.12 -13.19
C ALA A 119 5.89 10.69 -11.78
N ASN A 120 6.87 10.59 -10.87
CA ASN A 120 6.77 10.97 -9.45
C ASN A 120 5.72 10.15 -8.67
N VAL A 121 5.88 8.83 -8.69
CA VAL A 121 5.03 7.85 -7.97
C VAL A 121 5.91 6.80 -7.28
N VAL A 122 5.56 6.41 -6.05
CA VAL A 122 6.03 5.15 -5.43
C VAL A 122 4.87 4.16 -5.43
N THR A 123 5.04 3.01 -6.09
CA THR A 123 4.08 1.89 -6.02
C THR A 123 4.63 0.82 -5.09
N VAL A 124 3.85 0.42 -4.11
CA VAL A 124 4.15 -0.68 -3.19
C VAL A 124 3.54 -1.96 -3.74
N TYR A 125 4.33 -3.03 -3.80
CA TYR A 125 3.89 -4.35 -4.26
C TYR A 125 3.98 -5.40 -3.15
N THR A 126 2.97 -6.27 -3.08
CA THR A 126 2.99 -7.52 -2.30
C THR A 126 3.23 -8.73 -3.22
N ALA A 127 3.50 -9.88 -2.62
CA ALA A 127 3.73 -11.13 -3.35
C ALA A 127 2.42 -11.75 -3.87
N ASP A 128 2.44 -12.28 -5.09
CA ASP A 128 1.39 -13.16 -5.63
C ASP A 128 1.48 -14.60 -5.06
N GLU A 129 0.59 -15.48 -5.52
CA GLU A 129 0.54 -16.90 -5.13
C GLU A 129 1.83 -17.68 -5.45
N ASP A 130 2.62 -17.22 -6.44
CA ASP A 130 3.94 -17.76 -6.78
C ASP A 130 5.08 -17.17 -5.91
N GLY A 131 4.74 -16.26 -4.99
CA GLY A 131 5.69 -15.57 -4.12
C GLY A 131 6.48 -14.47 -4.83
N ARG A 132 5.95 -13.87 -5.91
CA ARG A 132 6.62 -12.81 -6.69
C ARG A 132 5.95 -11.45 -6.44
N TYR A 133 6.73 -10.39 -6.22
CA TYR A 133 6.19 -9.02 -6.03
C TYR A 133 5.57 -8.46 -7.31
N THR A 134 4.29 -8.73 -7.51
CA THR A 134 3.53 -8.39 -8.74
C THR A 134 2.17 -7.78 -8.46
N VAL A 135 1.64 -7.92 -7.23
CA VAL A 135 0.33 -7.42 -6.80
C VAL A 135 0.47 -6.00 -6.27
N PRO A 136 -0.11 -4.96 -6.91
CA PRO A 136 -0.05 -3.60 -6.39
C PRO A 136 -0.88 -3.48 -5.10
N PHE A 137 -0.23 -3.03 -4.03
CA PHE A 137 -0.86 -2.84 -2.73
C PHE A 137 -1.39 -1.41 -2.59
N MET A 138 -0.57 -0.42 -2.95
CA MET A 138 -0.96 0.99 -3.03
C MET A 138 0.04 1.82 -3.85
N ALA A 139 -0.38 3.02 -4.26
CA ALA A 139 0.46 4.00 -4.92
C ALA A 139 0.42 5.34 -4.16
N MET A 140 1.61 5.88 -3.91
CA MET A 140 1.89 7.12 -3.18
C MET A 140 2.42 8.18 -4.14
N VAL A 141 2.02 9.44 -3.95
CA VAL A 141 2.66 10.56 -4.67
C VAL A 141 4.03 10.82 -4.05
N CYS A 142 5.01 11.18 -4.86
CA CYS A 142 6.30 11.58 -4.33
C CYS A 142 6.90 12.76 -5.10
N SER A 143 8.09 13.20 -4.71
CA SER A 143 8.93 14.08 -5.51
C SER A 143 10.36 13.58 -5.49
N GLY A 144 10.81 13.09 -6.65
CA GLY A 144 12.20 12.81 -6.93
C GLY A 144 12.92 13.99 -7.58
N GLY A 145 14.12 13.74 -8.06
CA GLY A 145 14.92 14.68 -8.86
C GLY A 145 15.57 13.96 -10.03
N VAL A 146 16.09 14.71 -11.01
CA VAL A 146 16.84 14.12 -12.13
C VAL A 146 18.08 13.35 -11.68
N ASP A 147 18.65 13.75 -10.53
CA ASP A 147 19.80 13.13 -9.88
C ASP A 147 19.44 11.86 -9.07
N THR A 148 18.15 11.55 -8.90
CA THR A 148 17.74 10.27 -8.28
C THR A 148 18.26 9.11 -9.14
N PRO A 149 19.09 8.21 -8.58
CA PRO A 149 19.78 7.19 -9.37
C PRO A 149 18.84 6.04 -9.74
N LEU A 150 18.86 5.64 -11.01
CA LEU A 150 18.15 4.44 -11.45
C LEU A 150 18.92 3.19 -11.01
N GLY A 151 18.19 2.15 -10.58
CA GLY A 151 18.81 0.90 -10.15
C GLY A 151 17.96 0.10 -9.16
N TYR A 152 18.48 -1.08 -8.79
CA TYR A 152 17.89 -1.98 -7.82
C TYR A 152 18.72 -1.97 -6.52
N TYR A 153 18.05 -1.74 -5.40
CA TYR A 153 18.62 -1.45 -4.08
C TYR A 153 17.86 -2.20 -2.97
N ALA A 154 18.32 -2.03 -1.72
CA ALA A 154 17.61 -2.52 -0.53
C ALA A 154 17.87 -1.57 0.64
N THR A 155 16.85 -1.32 1.47
CA THR A 155 16.91 -0.34 2.58
C THR A 155 17.91 -0.77 3.67
N PRO A 156 19.02 -0.06 3.94
CA PRO A 156 20.05 -0.56 4.86
C PRO A 156 19.96 0.03 6.27
N VAL A 157 19.26 1.16 6.46
CA VAL A 157 19.10 1.87 7.74
C VAL A 157 18.02 2.96 7.61
N ASP A 158 17.39 3.26 8.73
CA ASP A 158 16.31 4.23 8.93
C ASP A 158 16.67 5.26 10.02
N TYR A 159 15.87 6.33 10.13
CA TYR A 159 16.04 7.42 11.10
C TYR A 159 14.68 8.07 11.41
N ASP A 160 14.35 8.31 12.69
CA ASP A 160 13.20 9.14 13.08
C ASP A 160 13.25 10.52 12.42
N TRP A 161 14.43 11.16 12.47
CA TRP A 161 14.73 12.43 11.82
C TRP A 161 16.12 12.39 11.19
N ARG A 162 16.27 13.00 10.01
CA ARG A 162 17.54 13.04 9.28
C ARG A 162 17.86 14.40 8.70
N LEU A 163 19.06 14.92 9.00
CA LEU A 163 19.64 16.08 8.30
C LEU A 163 19.86 15.73 6.82
N LEU A 164 19.31 16.57 5.94
CA LEU A 164 19.29 16.43 4.49
C LEU A 164 20.42 17.25 3.82
N MET A 165 20.34 17.41 2.49
CA MET A 165 21.25 18.31 1.76
C MET A 165 20.75 19.76 1.84
N GLY A 166 21.29 20.47 2.82
CA GLY A 166 20.85 21.81 3.23
C GLY A 166 20.74 21.86 4.76
N PRO A 167 20.47 23.02 5.36
CA PRO A 167 20.12 23.11 6.78
C PRO A 167 18.64 22.76 6.97
N SER A 168 18.24 21.55 6.55
CA SER A 168 16.85 21.06 6.63
C SER A 168 16.80 19.57 6.96
N TYR A 169 15.63 19.11 7.41
CA TYR A 169 15.42 17.79 8.01
C TYR A 169 14.26 17.05 7.35
N GLY A 170 14.35 15.72 7.29
CA GLY A 170 13.23 14.86 6.91
C GLY A 170 12.80 14.00 8.09
N GLN A 171 11.50 13.92 8.33
CA GLN A 171 10.86 12.98 9.25
C GLN A 171 10.77 11.59 8.59
N TYR A 172 10.85 10.52 9.38
CA TYR A 172 10.74 9.11 8.95
C TYR A 172 11.65 8.76 7.77
N ALA A 173 12.96 8.98 7.91
CA ALA A 173 13.89 8.91 6.78
C ALA A 173 14.53 7.52 6.61
N THR A 174 14.17 6.79 5.57
CA THR A 174 14.70 5.46 5.25
C THR A 174 15.67 5.52 4.07
N ARG A 175 16.95 5.13 4.27
CA ARG A 175 17.97 5.18 3.21
C ARG A 175 17.66 4.15 2.11
N ILE A 176 17.91 4.52 0.86
CA ILE A 176 17.83 3.64 -0.31
C ILE A 176 19.24 3.25 -0.76
N PHE A 177 20.07 4.25 -1.05
CA PHE A 177 21.42 4.09 -1.58
C PHE A 177 22.23 5.36 -1.29
N ASP A 178 23.49 5.23 -0.87
CA ASP A 178 24.40 6.35 -0.58
C ASP A 178 23.74 7.49 0.25
N SER A 179 23.59 8.70 -0.31
CA SER A 179 22.91 9.84 0.32
C SER A 179 21.42 9.95 0.00
N TYR A 180 20.85 9.05 -0.81
CA TYR A 180 19.45 9.06 -1.24
C TYR A 180 18.55 8.30 -0.27
N LEU A 181 17.47 8.95 0.17
CA LEU A 181 16.49 8.41 1.13
C LEU A 181 15.06 8.56 0.62
N PHE A 182 14.15 7.73 1.10
CA PHE A 182 12.76 8.13 1.34
C PHE A 182 12.74 9.02 2.58
N HIS A 183 12.03 10.15 2.55
CA HIS A 183 11.76 10.98 3.72
C HIS A 183 10.49 11.83 3.48
N SER A 184 9.98 12.50 4.51
CA SER A 184 8.90 13.50 4.38
C SER A 184 9.29 14.63 3.41
N VAL A 185 8.37 15.54 3.08
CA VAL A 185 8.79 16.88 2.61
C VAL A 185 9.77 17.50 3.64
N PRO A 186 10.80 18.27 3.22
CA PRO A 186 11.75 18.88 4.14
C PRO A 186 11.10 19.80 5.19
N TYR A 187 11.76 19.93 6.33
CA TYR A 187 11.45 20.85 7.44
C TYR A 187 12.66 21.74 7.75
N TYR A 188 12.42 22.99 8.16
CA TYR A 188 13.49 23.90 8.59
C TYR A 188 14.14 23.49 9.92
N SER A 189 13.41 22.80 10.80
CA SER A 189 13.89 22.23 12.06
C SER A 189 13.39 20.79 12.30
N GLN A 190 13.78 20.17 13.42
CA GLN A 190 13.24 18.86 13.84
C GLN A 190 11.98 19.06 14.71
N HIS A 191 11.05 19.86 14.20
CA HIS A 191 9.77 20.17 14.83
C HIS A 191 8.67 20.08 13.78
N LYS A 192 7.53 19.47 14.13
CA LYS A 192 6.50 19.04 13.17
C LYS A 192 5.65 20.18 12.59
N ASP A 193 5.76 21.39 13.14
CA ASP A 193 5.11 22.62 12.66
C ASP A 193 6.01 23.55 11.84
N ASP A 194 7.17 23.07 11.37
CA ASP A 194 8.20 23.87 10.69
C ASP A 194 8.52 23.33 9.27
N ILE A 195 7.51 22.82 8.56
CA ILE A 195 7.66 22.25 7.21
C ILE A 195 8.00 23.32 6.16
N GLU A 196 8.79 22.94 5.15
CA GLU A 196 9.04 23.77 3.97
C GLU A 196 7.79 23.74 3.05
N TYR A 197 6.72 24.46 3.41
CA TYR A 197 5.42 24.40 2.72
C TYR A 197 5.47 24.77 1.22
N ASP A 198 6.43 25.61 0.80
CA ASP A 198 6.66 25.89 -0.61
C ASP A 198 7.17 24.65 -1.35
N GLU A 199 7.99 23.81 -0.70
CA GLU A 199 8.43 22.51 -1.22
C GLU A 199 7.34 21.44 -1.08
N TYR A 200 6.42 21.55 -0.10
CA TYR A 200 5.25 20.67 0.02
C TYR A 200 4.34 20.81 -1.19
N ASN A 201 4.04 22.04 -1.59
CA ASN A 201 3.26 22.36 -2.79
C ASN A 201 3.95 21.95 -4.11
N LEU A 202 5.19 21.44 -4.07
CA LEU A 202 5.89 20.83 -5.22
C LEU A 202 5.80 19.30 -5.26
N LEU A 203 5.13 18.65 -4.30
CA LEU A 203 4.85 17.21 -4.35
C LEU A 203 4.23 16.81 -5.69
N GLY A 204 4.55 15.61 -6.17
CA GLY A 204 4.15 15.16 -7.51
C GLY A 204 4.94 15.79 -8.66
N THR A 205 5.87 16.72 -8.40
CA THR A 205 6.78 17.25 -9.42
C THR A 205 8.23 16.87 -9.13
N SER A 206 9.10 16.92 -10.15
CA SER A 206 10.53 16.61 -9.98
C SER A 206 11.28 17.80 -9.34
N ALA A 207 11.13 17.93 -8.02
CA ALA A 207 11.57 19.07 -7.22
C ALA A 207 12.71 18.78 -6.24
N SER A 208 13.13 17.51 -6.06
CA SER A 208 14.19 17.16 -5.12
C SER A 208 15.58 17.19 -5.75
N LEU A 209 16.61 17.23 -4.89
CA LEU A 209 18.01 17.02 -5.28
C LEU A 209 18.42 15.53 -5.23
N GLY A 210 17.47 14.63 -5.49
CA GLY A 210 17.68 13.20 -5.69
C GLY A 210 17.02 12.27 -4.65
N CYS A 211 16.67 12.76 -3.46
CA CYS A 211 15.90 11.98 -2.48
C CYS A 211 14.42 11.85 -2.90
N ILE A 212 13.70 10.89 -2.35
CA ILE A 212 12.26 10.70 -2.60
C ILE A 212 11.50 11.32 -1.43
N ARG A 213 10.87 12.48 -1.68
CA ARG A 213 9.99 13.17 -0.73
C ARG A 213 8.57 12.59 -0.84
N LEU A 214 7.87 12.40 0.27
CA LEU A 214 6.45 12.04 0.30
C LEU A 214 5.68 12.85 1.37
N GLU A 215 4.36 12.74 1.37
CA GLU A 215 3.48 13.13 2.49
C GLU A 215 3.89 12.35 3.76
N VAL A 216 3.74 12.94 4.96
CA VAL A 216 4.11 12.29 6.23
C VAL A 216 3.39 10.94 6.41
N VAL A 217 2.10 10.82 6.05
CA VAL A 217 1.38 9.55 6.12
C VAL A 217 2.09 8.43 5.34
N ASP A 218 2.52 8.75 4.12
CA ASP A 218 3.09 7.78 3.19
C ASP A 218 4.49 7.33 3.60
N VAL A 219 5.34 8.28 3.96
CA VAL A 219 6.70 7.96 4.40
C VAL A 219 6.70 7.26 5.77
N LYS A 220 5.80 7.64 6.70
CA LYS A 220 5.66 6.94 7.98
C LYS A 220 5.17 5.51 7.76
N TRP A 221 4.26 5.28 6.81
CA TRP A 221 3.88 3.91 6.44
C TRP A 221 5.11 3.11 5.95
N ILE A 222 5.96 3.70 5.08
CA ILE A 222 7.20 3.03 4.64
C ILE A 222 8.11 2.71 5.84
N TYR A 223 8.31 3.66 6.75
CA TYR A 223 9.14 3.50 7.94
C TYR A 223 8.65 2.37 8.87
N ASP A 224 7.34 2.32 9.16
CA ASP A 224 6.76 1.33 10.06
C ASP A 224 6.59 -0.06 9.40
N ASN A 225 6.30 -0.13 8.10
CA ASN A 225 5.87 -1.37 7.42
C ASN A 225 6.90 -1.98 6.46
N CYS A 226 7.99 -1.31 6.14
CA CYS A 226 9.05 -1.83 5.26
C CYS A 226 10.35 -2.11 6.02
N PRO A 227 10.52 -3.32 6.61
CA PRO A 227 11.74 -3.71 7.32
C PRO A 227 13.02 -3.48 6.51
N LEU A 228 14.13 -3.26 7.23
CA LEU A 228 15.45 -3.14 6.62
C LEU A 228 15.78 -4.38 5.77
N GLY A 229 16.24 -4.14 4.55
CA GLY A 229 16.40 -5.14 3.50
C GLY A 229 15.27 -5.13 2.46
N THR A 230 14.19 -4.36 2.67
CA THR A 230 13.09 -4.19 1.71
C THR A 230 13.66 -3.82 0.33
N PRO A 231 13.33 -4.59 -0.73
CA PRO A 231 13.82 -4.31 -2.07
C PRO A 231 13.20 -3.02 -2.64
N VAL A 232 14.05 -2.20 -3.27
CA VAL A 232 13.66 -0.95 -3.91
C VAL A 232 14.14 -0.97 -5.36
N LEU A 233 13.26 -0.66 -6.31
CA LEU A 233 13.63 -0.34 -7.68
C LEU A 233 13.39 1.15 -7.93
N ILE A 234 14.37 1.85 -8.47
CA ILE A 234 14.17 3.19 -9.03
C ILE A 234 14.28 3.08 -10.55
N TYR A 235 13.20 3.43 -11.24
CA TYR A 235 13.09 3.42 -12.70
C TYR A 235 12.51 4.74 -13.21
N ALA A 236 12.47 4.89 -14.54
CA ALA A 236 12.03 6.10 -15.22
C ALA A 236 11.04 5.72 -16.34
N ASP A 237 9.78 6.13 -16.19
CA ASP A 237 8.76 6.07 -17.24
C ASP A 237 7.79 7.25 -17.06
N ALA A 238 7.92 8.29 -17.90
CA ALA A 238 7.07 9.48 -17.84
C ALA A 238 5.65 9.26 -18.40
N GLU A 239 5.43 8.21 -19.19
CA GLU A 239 4.16 7.93 -19.87
C GLU A 239 3.26 7.01 -19.02
N ASN A 240 3.85 6.10 -18.25
CA ASN A 240 3.14 5.10 -17.46
C ASN A 240 3.44 5.27 -15.94
N PRO A 241 2.62 6.02 -15.19
CA PRO A 241 2.88 6.30 -13.77
C PRO A 241 2.95 5.06 -12.87
N GLY A 242 2.23 4.00 -13.24
CA GLY A 242 2.13 2.75 -12.48
C GLY A 242 0.78 2.07 -12.75
N PRO A 243 0.56 0.84 -12.26
CA PRO A 243 -0.67 0.09 -12.51
C PRO A 243 -1.91 0.73 -11.87
N MET A 244 -1.73 1.47 -10.78
CA MET A 244 -2.80 2.19 -10.07
C MET A 244 -2.91 3.67 -10.50
N GLY A 245 -2.07 4.10 -11.44
CA GLY A 245 -1.97 5.50 -11.84
C GLY A 245 -1.12 6.36 -10.89
N LYS A 246 -1.29 7.68 -10.96
CA LYS A 246 -0.60 8.66 -10.13
C LYS A 246 -1.59 9.27 -9.13
N PRO A 247 -1.32 9.25 -7.81
CA PRO A 247 -2.18 9.91 -6.83
C PRO A 247 -2.22 11.43 -7.01
N GLY A 248 -3.21 12.07 -6.40
CA GLY A 248 -3.30 13.53 -6.36
C GLY A 248 -2.23 14.16 -5.47
N THR A 249 -2.40 15.44 -5.15
CA THR A 249 -1.60 16.16 -4.14
C THR A 249 -2.51 17.03 -3.29
N ILE A 250 -2.14 17.27 -2.03
CA ILE A 250 -2.78 18.28 -1.18
C ILE A 250 -2.08 19.62 -1.39
N TYR A 251 -2.85 20.72 -1.35
CA TYR A 251 -2.33 22.08 -1.41
C TYR A 251 -2.40 22.74 -0.02
N THR A 252 -1.28 23.32 0.41
CA THR A 252 -1.14 24.11 1.63
C THR A 252 -1.11 25.59 1.28
N ASP A 253 -2.01 26.40 1.83
CA ASP A 253 -2.02 27.85 1.60
C ASP A 253 -0.86 28.54 2.35
N PRO A 254 0.12 29.16 1.65
CA PRO A 254 1.22 29.89 2.29
C PRO A 254 0.80 31.05 3.19
N ALA A 255 -0.46 31.52 3.08
CA ALA A 255 -1.02 32.57 3.93
C ALA A 255 -1.71 32.06 5.20
N ASP A 256 -2.04 30.77 5.30
CA ASP A 256 -2.64 30.18 6.52
C ASP A 256 -1.53 29.92 7.54
N THR A 257 -1.23 30.91 8.38
CA THR A 257 -0.18 30.82 9.40
C THR A 257 -0.45 29.81 10.51
N GLU A 258 -1.67 29.29 10.62
CA GLU A 258 -2.02 28.24 11.59
C GLU A 258 -1.67 26.87 11.02
N LYS A 259 -1.94 26.62 9.73
CA LYS A 259 -1.77 25.31 9.09
C LYS A 259 -0.49 25.12 8.29
N ARG A 260 0.07 26.17 7.69
CA ARG A 260 1.20 26.05 6.74
C ARG A 260 2.48 25.47 7.33
N GLY A 261 2.62 25.43 8.65
CA GLY A 261 3.76 24.79 9.32
C GLY A 261 3.70 23.27 9.30
N TRP A 262 2.51 22.69 9.13
CA TRP A 262 2.27 21.25 9.29
C TRP A 262 2.12 20.56 7.93
N ASP A 263 2.57 19.30 7.87
CA ASP A 263 2.07 18.38 6.85
C ASP A 263 0.58 18.10 7.17
N PRO A 264 -0.35 18.30 6.23
CA PRO A 264 -1.76 17.94 6.39
C PRO A 264 -2.02 16.50 6.85
N THR A 265 -1.04 15.61 6.66
CA THR A 265 -1.13 14.17 6.90
C THR A 265 -0.32 13.69 8.11
N ASP A 266 0.35 14.58 8.86
CA ASP A 266 1.06 14.18 10.10
C ASP A 266 0.05 13.86 11.21
N PRO A 267 -0.01 12.62 11.73
CA PRO A 267 -0.98 12.21 12.76
C PRO A 267 -0.70 12.77 14.17
N ASP A 268 0.06 13.86 14.29
CA ASP A 268 0.29 14.52 15.58
C ASP A 268 -1.01 15.15 16.13
N PRO A 269 -1.40 14.89 17.39
CA PRO A 269 -2.59 15.49 17.99
C PRO A 269 -2.55 17.03 18.13
N ALA A 270 -1.39 17.66 17.90
CA ALA A 270 -1.27 19.12 17.81
C ALA A 270 -1.44 19.68 16.40
N ASN A 271 -1.58 18.82 15.38
CA ASN A 271 -1.79 19.22 13.99
C ASN A 271 -3.17 19.92 13.82
N PRO A 272 -3.24 21.15 13.30
CA PRO A 272 -4.49 21.91 13.14
C PRO A 272 -5.19 21.67 11.79
N TRP A 273 -4.75 20.69 11.00
CA TRP A 273 -5.49 20.18 9.84
C TRP A 273 -6.68 19.30 10.27
N ASP A 274 -7.60 19.03 9.35
CA ASP A 274 -8.82 18.25 9.60
C ASP A 274 -8.53 16.75 9.39
N ASP A 275 -9.12 15.87 10.22
CA ASP A 275 -8.93 14.41 10.16
C ASP A 275 -9.16 13.82 8.75
N ALA A 276 -9.97 14.49 7.90
CA ALA A 276 -10.17 14.12 6.49
C ALA A 276 -8.91 14.17 5.61
N PHE A 277 -7.78 14.69 6.11
CA PHE A 277 -6.48 14.68 5.46
C PHE A 277 -5.53 13.55 5.95
N GLU A 278 -5.82 12.86 7.06
CA GLU A 278 -4.93 11.84 7.63
C GLU A 278 -4.57 10.70 6.67
N THR A 279 -5.50 10.34 5.78
CA THR A 279 -5.31 9.28 4.79
C THR A 279 -4.49 9.71 3.57
N GLY A 280 -4.13 11.00 3.49
CA GLY A 280 -3.32 11.60 2.43
C GLY A 280 -3.98 11.58 1.06
N THR A 281 -3.18 11.38 0.03
CA THR A 281 -3.66 11.21 -1.36
C THR A 281 -3.53 9.79 -1.89
N THR A 282 -2.87 8.89 -1.16
CA THR A 282 -2.52 7.53 -1.59
C THR A 282 -3.70 6.70 -2.06
N ILE A 283 -3.53 6.09 -3.25
CA ILE A 283 -4.47 5.16 -3.86
C ILE A 283 -4.22 3.78 -3.26
N ARG A 284 -5.20 3.24 -2.52
CA ARG A 284 -5.10 1.96 -1.80
C ARG A 284 -5.89 0.86 -2.51
N SER A 285 -5.34 -0.36 -2.56
CA SER A 285 -6.12 -1.58 -2.81
C SER A 285 -7.02 -1.88 -1.60
N GLN A 286 -8.01 -2.76 -1.75
CA GLN A 286 -8.86 -3.17 -0.62
C GLN A 286 -8.02 -3.72 0.55
N ALA A 287 -7.00 -4.55 0.27
CA ALA A 287 -6.10 -5.08 1.30
C ALA A 287 -5.28 -3.99 2.02
N ALA A 288 -5.00 -2.86 1.36
CA ALA A 288 -4.34 -1.72 1.97
C ALA A 288 -5.31 -0.84 2.79
N TRP A 289 -6.59 -0.78 2.43
CA TRP A 289 -7.62 -0.23 3.29
C TRP A 289 -7.87 -1.11 4.52
N ASP A 290 -7.97 -2.43 4.35
CA ASP A 290 -8.17 -3.38 5.45
C ASP A 290 -7.01 -3.27 6.48
N GLN A 291 -5.77 -3.13 6.01
CA GLN A 291 -4.61 -2.86 6.87
C GLN A 291 -4.73 -1.51 7.60
N TRP A 292 -5.13 -0.44 6.90
CA TRP A 292 -5.29 0.88 7.50
C TRP A 292 -6.33 0.85 8.64
N GLU A 293 -7.51 0.29 8.38
CA GLU A 293 -8.57 0.17 9.38
C GLU A 293 -8.15 -0.68 10.59
N GLU A 294 -7.35 -1.74 10.40
CA GLU A 294 -6.81 -2.54 11.51
C GLU A 294 -5.74 -1.80 12.34
N GLN A 295 -4.92 -0.93 11.72
CA GLN A 295 -3.64 -0.49 12.31
C GLN A 295 -3.53 1.02 12.57
N HIS A 296 -4.45 1.85 12.06
CA HIS A 296 -4.38 3.32 12.18
C HIS A 296 -4.26 3.83 13.63
N GLU A 297 -5.04 3.30 14.58
CA GLU A 297 -4.92 3.70 16.01
C GLU A 297 -3.50 3.46 16.56
N SER A 298 -2.90 2.31 16.23
CA SER A 298 -1.53 1.99 16.65
C SER A 298 -0.52 2.91 15.96
N TRP A 299 -0.75 3.22 14.68
CA TRP A 299 0.10 4.07 13.86
C TRP A 299 0.08 5.55 14.29
N GLN A 300 -1.08 6.08 14.70
CA GLN A 300 -1.22 7.39 15.32
C GLN A 300 -0.56 7.45 16.72
N SER A 301 -0.37 6.30 17.40
CA SER A 301 0.31 6.25 18.70
C SER A 301 1.84 6.16 18.62
N SER A 302 2.41 5.73 17.48
CA SER A 302 3.85 5.49 17.27
C SER A 302 4.56 6.67 16.60
N LEU A 303 4.43 7.87 17.16
CA LEU A 303 4.94 9.10 16.56
C LEU A 303 6.40 9.38 16.92
N THR A 304 7.15 10.00 15.99
CA THR A 304 8.39 10.69 16.41
C THR A 304 8.06 11.82 17.39
N PRO A 305 8.92 12.10 18.38
CA PRO A 305 8.69 13.19 19.32
C PRO A 305 8.62 14.55 18.60
N THR A 306 7.56 15.31 18.89
CA THR A 306 7.28 16.63 18.30
C THR A 306 8.37 17.67 18.61
N ASP A 307 9.02 17.58 19.78
CA ASP A 307 10.10 18.47 20.22
C ASP A 307 11.40 17.70 20.50
N LEU A 308 12.24 17.58 19.46
CA LEU A 308 13.65 17.12 19.58
C LEU A 308 14.65 18.28 19.73
N GLN A 309 14.17 19.47 20.13
CA GLN A 309 14.87 20.75 20.29
C GLN A 309 15.20 21.51 19.00
N GLY A 310 14.55 22.67 18.81
CA GLY A 310 15.04 23.73 17.91
C GLY A 310 13.95 24.68 17.41
N TRP A 311 13.83 25.85 18.05
CA TRP A 311 13.03 27.03 17.67
C TRP A 311 12.50 27.07 16.23
N SER A 312 11.17 27.10 16.07
CA SER A 312 10.46 27.33 14.79
C SER A 312 11.03 28.53 14.02
N THR A 313 11.14 28.37 12.69
CA THR A 313 11.73 29.38 11.80
C THR A 313 10.82 29.68 10.61
N ASP A 314 9.75 30.45 10.88
CA ASP A 314 8.92 31.09 9.86
C ASP A 314 9.79 31.65 8.72
N SER A 315 9.60 31.08 7.52
CA SER A 315 10.31 31.41 6.29
C SER A 315 10.16 32.88 5.86
N SER A 316 9.18 33.61 6.41
CA SER A 316 9.06 35.07 6.24
C SER A 316 10.17 35.86 6.95
N VAL A 317 10.84 35.25 7.93
CA VAL A 317 11.91 35.84 8.74
C VAL A 317 13.27 35.42 8.20
N VAL A 318 13.88 36.28 7.40
CA VAL A 318 15.24 36.05 6.87
C VAL A 318 16.27 36.07 7.99
N GLY A 319 16.67 34.87 8.45
CA GLY A 319 17.98 34.63 9.04
C GLY A 319 18.03 34.28 10.53
N THR A 320 17.68 33.04 10.85
CA THR A 320 18.44 32.21 11.82
C THR A 320 18.59 30.80 11.28
N ARG A 321 19.52 30.61 10.35
CA ARG A 321 19.96 29.29 9.89
C ARG A 321 20.98 28.74 10.87
N GLY A 322 20.81 27.49 11.30
CA GLY A 322 21.86 26.70 11.97
C GLY A 322 23.02 26.38 11.04
#